data_AF-A0A9Q9UE66-F1
#
_entry.id   AF-A0A9Q9UE66-F1
#
_cell.length_a   1.000
_cell.length_b   1.000
_cell.length_c   1.000
_cell.angle_alpha   90.00
_cell.angle_beta   90.00
_cell.angle_gamma   90.00
#
_symmetry.space_group_name_H-M   'P 1'
#
loop_
_entity.id
_entity.type
_entity.pdbx_description
1 polymer ?
#
loop_
_entity_poly.entity_id
_entity_poly.type
_entity_poly.pdbx_seq_one_letter_code
_entity_poly.pdbx_strand_id
1 'polypeptide(L)'
;MQIPPELKAVVQTYWSALHAEFTADRSRLEKWRVMQCVLEAASALRSLVAALSNPCRTTLRNRTGIAPVNLPRWAGRGKRIRGFTVGNIKFCASSREENPFCRFFAGQPCLRTHQLNRNDIYHFARNRLEVSGLSYNDRSRLLSTVVRKANGVFLWVVLAVKSLNQAIRSGGANEFEERLAQTPSDLHDLLVDMWNRPGDDAKLSTYGIDASRFFNLALTAIDIDKELWRHRGTYLPLHSMRSLLVMTIAQEDNPFTSILREGREIHAEELQARCARVKDRLRLVCRGLLEVTTLDDALDNAHHSWVGNRALYDYAMTEVEFIHRCAFDFITDTHFGRCLPVT
;
A
#
# COMPACT_ATOMS: atom_id res chain seq x y z
N MET A 1 -20.59 -12.03 6.11
CA MET A 1 -20.16 -10.62 6.06
C MET A 1 -20.94 -9.95 4.94
N GLN A 2 -21.93 -9.10 5.27
CA GLN A 2 -22.79 -8.46 4.27
C GLN A 2 -22.01 -7.33 3.60
N ILE A 3 -21.87 -7.41 2.28
CA ILE A 3 -21.28 -6.34 1.47
C ILE A 3 -22.23 -5.15 1.50
N PRO A 4 -21.75 -3.92 1.79
CA PRO A 4 -22.56 -2.72 1.78
C PRO A 4 -23.28 -2.60 0.44
N PRO A 5 -24.57 -2.28 0.43
CA PRO A 5 -25.32 -2.13 -0.82
C PRO A 5 -24.67 -1.09 -1.74
N GLU A 6 -24.02 -0.06 -1.18
CA GLU A 6 -23.24 0.90 -1.96
C GLU A 6 -22.08 0.25 -2.72
N LEU A 7 -21.32 -0.65 -2.08
CA LEU A 7 -20.21 -1.36 -2.72
C LEU A 7 -20.72 -2.25 -3.87
N LYS A 8 -21.85 -2.94 -3.68
CA LYS A 8 -22.44 -3.79 -4.73
C LYS A 8 -22.90 -2.98 -5.94
N ALA A 9 -23.56 -1.84 -5.72
CA ALA A 9 -24.04 -0.99 -6.81
C ALA A 9 -22.87 -0.43 -7.62
N VAL A 10 -21.83 0.04 -6.94
CA VAL A 10 -20.61 0.59 -7.55
C VAL A 10 -19.86 -0.47 -8.35
N VAL A 11 -19.66 -1.66 -7.78
CA VAL A 11 -19.04 -2.81 -8.46
C VAL A 11 -19.84 -3.20 -9.70
N GLN A 12 -21.17 -3.21 -9.60
CA GLN A 12 -22.04 -3.56 -10.72
C GLN A 12 -21.98 -2.53 -11.85
N THR A 13 -21.95 -1.23 -11.56
CA THR A 13 -21.83 -0.17 -12.57
C THR A 13 -20.50 -0.26 -13.30
N TYR A 14 -19.39 -0.32 -12.55
CA TYR A 14 -18.06 -0.49 -13.11
C TYR A 14 -17.95 -1.76 -13.97
N TRP A 15 -18.54 -2.85 -13.48
CA TRP A 15 -18.61 -4.11 -14.20
C TRP A 15 -19.37 -4.03 -15.52
N SER A 16 -20.54 -3.41 -15.53
CA SER A 16 -21.38 -3.31 -16.74
C SER A 16 -20.65 -2.55 -17.84
N ALA A 17 -19.88 -1.52 -17.50
CA ALA A 17 -19.10 -0.75 -18.46
C ALA A 17 -17.90 -1.53 -19.00
N LEU A 18 -17.16 -2.18 -18.10
CA LEU A 18 -16.04 -3.02 -18.48
C LEU A 18 -16.50 -4.22 -19.32
N HIS A 19 -17.65 -4.84 -19.00
CA HIS A 19 -18.21 -5.93 -19.79
C HIS A 19 -18.68 -5.47 -21.18
N ALA A 20 -19.32 -4.29 -21.28
CA ALA A 20 -19.71 -3.71 -22.57
C ALA A 20 -18.48 -3.48 -23.48
N GLU A 21 -17.33 -3.11 -22.91
CA GLU A 21 -16.06 -2.95 -23.62
C GLU A 21 -15.57 -4.27 -24.25
N PHE A 22 -15.62 -5.39 -23.52
CA PHE A 22 -15.19 -6.70 -24.03
C PHE A 22 -16.08 -7.29 -25.13
N THR A 23 -17.32 -6.82 -25.22
CA THR A 23 -18.30 -7.31 -26.21
C THR A 23 -18.40 -6.43 -27.46
N ALA A 24 -17.80 -5.24 -27.47
CA ALA A 24 -17.93 -4.29 -28.56
C ALA A 24 -16.91 -4.55 -29.69
N ASP A 25 -17.38 -4.45 -30.94
CA ASP A 25 -16.59 -4.65 -32.16
C ASP A 25 -15.29 -3.81 -32.13
N ARG A 26 -14.17 -4.48 -32.44
CA ARG A 26 -12.77 -4.04 -32.25
C ARG A 26 -12.27 -3.11 -33.36
N SER A 27 -13.10 -2.81 -34.36
CA SER A 27 -12.62 -2.24 -35.62
C SER A 27 -12.47 -0.71 -35.66
N ARG A 28 -12.88 0.07 -34.63
CA ARG A 28 -12.91 1.55 -34.81
C ARG A 28 -12.78 2.55 -33.64
N LEU A 29 -12.55 2.19 -32.38
CA LEU A 29 -12.53 3.19 -31.28
C LEU A 29 -11.57 2.84 -30.13
N GLU A 30 -10.31 3.30 -30.20
CA GLU A 30 -9.23 2.79 -29.31
C GLU A 30 -8.66 3.79 -28.28
N LYS A 31 -9.21 5.00 -28.13
CA LYS A 31 -8.76 5.96 -27.09
C LYS A 31 -9.87 6.41 -26.13
N TRP A 32 -11.04 6.74 -26.67
CA TRP A 32 -12.17 7.24 -25.88
C TRP A 32 -12.75 6.22 -24.90
N ARG A 33 -12.74 4.92 -25.26
CA ARG A 33 -13.29 3.84 -24.43
C ARG A 33 -12.46 3.57 -23.18
N VAL A 34 -11.13 3.53 -23.32
CA VAL A 34 -10.21 3.39 -22.18
C VAL A 34 -10.42 4.53 -21.19
N MET A 35 -10.54 5.76 -21.70
CA MET A 35 -10.80 6.93 -20.86
C MET A 35 -12.13 6.82 -20.11
N GLN A 36 -13.20 6.40 -20.80
CA GLN A 36 -14.51 6.13 -20.21
C GLN A 36 -14.39 5.17 -19.01
N CYS A 37 -13.69 4.05 -19.17
CA CYS A 37 -13.52 3.06 -18.11
C CYS A 37 -12.75 3.61 -16.89
N VAL A 38 -11.69 4.39 -17.11
CA VAL A 38 -10.94 5.03 -16.01
C VAL A 38 -11.80 6.04 -15.25
N LEU A 39 -12.65 6.81 -15.95
CA LEU A 39 -13.53 7.78 -15.32
C LEU A 39 -14.60 7.13 -14.47
N GLU A 40 -15.16 6.04 -14.96
CA GLU A 40 -16.17 5.29 -14.25
C GLU A 40 -15.56 4.61 -13.01
N ALA A 41 -14.35 4.05 -13.12
CA ALA A 41 -13.57 3.57 -11.97
C ALA A 41 -13.31 4.69 -10.94
N ALA A 42 -12.86 5.86 -11.40
CA ALA A 42 -12.61 6.99 -10.51
C ALA A 42 -13.91 7.51 -9.86
N SER A 43 -15.01 7.54 -10.60
CA SER A 43 -16.34 7.94 -10.11
C SER A 43 -16.88 6.96 -9.07
N ALA A 44 -16.74 5.66 -9.33
CA ALA A 44 -17.02 4.57 -8.42
C ALA A 44 -16.25 4.75 -7.09
N LEU A 45 -14.94 4.99 -7.19
CA LEU A 45 -14.05 5.18 -6.05
C LEU A 45 -14.45 6.40 -5.22
N ARG A 46 -14.69 7.55 -5.86
CA ARG A 46 -15.13 8.79 -5.20
C ARG A 46 -16.49 8.63 -4.52
N SER A 47 -17.47 8.04 -5.20
CA SER A 47 -18.83 7.86 -4.68
C SER A 47 -18.81 7.01 -3.41
N LEU A 48 -17.97 5.96 -3.40
CA LEU A 48 -17.84 5.10 -2.24
C LEU A 48 -17.07 5.79 -1.10
N VAL A 49 -16.00 6.53 -1.38
CA VAL A 49 -15.33 7.34 -0.35
C VAL A 49 -16.32 8.33 0.26
N ALA A 50 -17.12 9.05 -0.54
CA ALA A 50 -18.15 9.96 -0.03
C ALA A 50 -19.20 9.24 0.84
N ALA A 51 -19.66 8.06 0.43
CA ALA A 51 -20.58 7.25 1.21
C ALA A 51 -19.99 6.79 2.55
N LEU A 52 -18.69 6.48 2.58
CA LEU A 52 -17.97 6.01 3.78
C LEU A 52 -17.51 7.15 4.70
N SER A 53 -17.34 8.37 4.17
CA SER A 53 -16.97 9.56 4.94
C SER A 53 -18.15 10.26 5.63
N ASN A 54 -19.39 9.82 5.39
CA ASN A 54 -20.57 10.42 6.01
C ASN A 54 -20.64 10.14 7.53
N PRO A 55 -20.65 11.17 8.40
CA PRO A 55 -20.57 11.01 9.86
C PRO A 55 -21.77 10.27 10.47
N CYS A 56 -22.93 10.31 9.82
CA CYS A 56 -24.14 9.58 10.26
C CYS A 56 -24.05 8.04 10.11
N ARG A 57 -22.97 7.51 9.52
CA ARG A 57 -22.76 6.07 9.31
C ARG A 57 -21.36 5.59 9.73
N THR A 58 -20.84 6.14 10.82
CA THR A 58 -19.64 5.66 11.53
C THR A 58 -19.67 4.16 11.91
N THR A 59 -20.79 3.47 11.69
CA THR A 59 -20.93 2.02 11.83
C THR A 59 -20.29 1.19 10.70
N LEU A 60 -20.01 1.73 9.51
CA LEU A 60 -19.40 0.94 8.41
C LEU A 60 -17.91 0.64 8.60
N ARG A 61 -17.18 1.47 9.37
CA ARG A 61 -15.79 1.21 9.76
C ARG A 61 -15.63 0.32 11.00
N ASN A 62 -16.70 0.07 11.76
CA ASN A 62 -16.75 -1.00 12.77
C ASN A 62 -16.98 -2.36 12.09
N ARG A 63 -16.08 -2.76 11.18
CA ARG A 63 -16.19 -4.04 10.47
C ARG A 63 -15.72 -5.26 11.27
N THR A 64 -15.49 -5.09 12.56
CA THR A 64 -15.45 -6.17 13.52
C THR A 64 -16.32 -5.77 14.70
N GLY A 65 -17.34 -6.56 15.03
CA GLY A 65 -18.04 -6.50 16.32
C GLY A 65 -17.13 -6.95 17.47
N ILE A 66 -15.85 -6.61 17.38
CA ILE A 66 -14.83 -6.80 18.41
C ILE A 66 -14.68 -5.40 18.97
N ALA A 67 -14.96 -5.24 20.26
CA ALA A 67 -14.65 -4.03 21.02
C ALA A 67 -13.27 -3.50 20.61
N PRO A 68 -12.99 -2.17 20.66
CA PRO A 68 -11.66 -1.64 20.37
C PRO A 68 -10.65 -2.47 21.15
N VAL A 69 -9.96 -3.36 20.43
CA VAL A 69 -8.82 -4.06 21.01
C VAL A 69 -7.85 -2.91 21.12
N ASN A 70 -7.65 -2.41 22.33
CA ASN A 70 -6.40 -1.80 22.69
C ASN A 70 -5.36 -2.77 22.15
N LEU A 71 -4.78 -2.49 20.98
CA LEU A 71 -3.67 -3.25 20.46
C LEU A 71 -2.65 -3.13 21.57
N PRO A 72 -2.46 -4.17 22.40
CA PRO A 72 -1.54 -4.00 23.48
C PRO A 72 -0.16 -3.90 22.82
N ARG A 73 0.82 -3.44 23.57
CA ARG A 73 2.23 -3.20 23.19
C ARG A 73 2.98 -4.41 22.55
N TRP A 74 2.26 -5.43 22.11
CA TRP A 74 2.69 -6.66 21.46
C TRP A 74 2.87 -6.55 19.93
N ALA A 75 2.72 -5.38 19.32
CA ALA A 75 2.91 -5.18 17.87
C ALA A 75 4.32 -5.59 17.38
N GLY A 76 5.29 -5.74 18.27
CA GLY A 76 6.62 -6.27 18.02
C GLY A 76 6.82 -7.79 18.21
N ARG A 77 5.80 -8.61 18.51
CA ARG A 77 6.00 -10.06 18.71
C ARG A 77 5.85 -10.83 17.39
N GLY A 78 6.97 -11.38 16.92
CA GLY A 78 7.10 -11.95 15.58
C GLY A 78 6.20 -13.15 15.27
N LYS A 79 6.23 -13.60 14.01
CA LYS A 79 5.37 -14.67 13.49
C LYS A 79 5.80 -16.04 14.01
N ARG A 80 4.82 -16.88 14.32
CA ARG A 80 4.99 -18.25 14.79
C ARG A 80 4.29 -19.24 13.87
N ILE A 81 5.00 -20.30 13.49
CA ILE A 81 4.48 -21.40 12.69
C ILE A 81 4.47 -22.67 13.55
N ARG A 82 3.35 -23.37 13.58
CA ARG A 82 3.15 -24.63 14.31
C ARG A 82 2.84 -25.75 13.32
N GLY A 83 3.58 -26.85 13.44
CA GLY A 83 3.37 -28.05 12.64
C GLY A 83 2.73 -29.13 13.48
N PHE A 84 1.70 -29.82 12.97
CA PHE A 84 1.15 -31.02 13.61
C PHE A 84 0.59 -31.96 12.54
N THR A 85 0.36 -33.23 12.89
CA THR A 85 -0.11 -34.26 11.94
C THR A 85 -1.36 -34.93 12.50
N VAL A 86 -2.37 -35.13 11.64
CA VAL A 86 -3.57 -35.91 11.96
C VAL A 86 -3.70 -36.99 10.89
N GLY A 87 -3.46 -38.25 11.27
CA GLY A 87 -3.34 -39.35 10.30
C GLY A 87 -2.21 -39.10 9.30
N ASN A 88 -2.56 -39.04 8.01
CA ASN A 88 -1.61 -38.83 6.90
C ASN A 88 -1.54 -37.36 6.44
N ILE A 89 -2.20 -36.43 7.15
CA ILE A 89 -2.28 -35.01 6.77
C ILE A 89 -1.41 -34.17 7.71
N LYS A 90 -0.49 -33.40 7.14
CA LYS A 90 0.36 -32.44 7.85
C LYS A 90 -0.26 -31.05 7.81
N PHE A 91 -0.45 -30.44 8.97
CA PHE A 91 -0.96 -29.10 9.12
C PHE A 91 0.17 -28.13 9.48
N CYS A 92 0.14 -26.96 8.86
CA CYS A 92 1.06 -25.85 9.13
C CYS A 92 0.23 -24.62 9.47
N ALA A 93 0.07 -24.34 10.76
CA ALA A 93 -0.69 -23.19 11.25
C ALA A 93 0.24 -22.02 11.54
N SER A 94 -0.09 -20.82 11.06
CA SER A 94 0.72 -19.63 11.25
C SER A 94 -0.10 -18.50 11.88
N SER A 95 0.42 -17.87 12.93
CA SER A 95 -0.18 -16.67 13.54
C SER A 95 0.88 -15.77 14.20
N ARG A 96 0.47 -14.60 14.71
CA ARG A 96 1.25 -13.81 15.66
C ARG A 96 1.33 -14.57 17.01
N GLU A 97 2.28 -14.23 17.87
CA GLU A 97 2.43 -14.84 19.21
C GLU A 97 1.34 -14.38 20.19
N GLU A 98 0.09 -14.63 19.83
CA GLU A 98 -1.08 -14.37 20.65
C GLU A 98 -1.29 -15.51 21.65
N ASN A 99 -1.71 -15.16 22.87
CA ASN A 99 -1.86 -16.11 23.97
C ASN A 99 -2.81 -17.26 23.62
N PRO A 100 -4.00 -17.03 22.99
CA PRO A 100 -4.90 -18.12 22.59
C PRO A 100 -4.25 -19.10 21.61
N PHE A 101 -3.55 -18.59 20.59
CA PHE A 101 -2.85 -19.41 19.60
C PHE A 101 -1.72 -20.23 20.25
N CYS A 102 -0.96 -19.61 21.15
CA CYS A 102 0.13 -20.30 21.85
C CYS A 102 -0.37 -21.39 22.79
N ARG A 103 -1.51 -21.17 23.45
CA ARG A 103 -2.15 -22.16 24.33
C ARG A 103 -2.73 -23.33 23.54
N PHE A 104 -3.45 -23.04 22.45
CA PHE A 104 -4.09 -24.08 21.63
C PHE A 104 -3.06 -25.05 21.03
N PHE A 105 -1.93 -24.53 20.55
CA PHE A 105 -0.84 -25.35 19.97
C PHE A 105 0.29 -25.63 20.97
N ALA A 106 0.00 -25.67 22.27
CA ALA A 106 0.98 -26.06 23.28
C ALA A 106 1.51 -27.48 22.99
N GLY A 107 2.83 -27.69 23.16
CA GLY A 107 3.48 -28.98 22.91
C GLY A 107 3.77 -29.32 21.44
N GLN A 108 3.26 -28.57 20.46
CA GLN A 108 3.53 -28.85 19.03
C GLN A 108 4.87 -28.25 18.56
N PRO A 109 5.56 -28.83 17.55
CA PRO A 109 6.71 -28.21 16.90
C PRO A 109 6.46 -26.76 16.48
N CYS A 110 7.47 -25.90 16.68
CA CYS A 110 7.32 -24.45 16.56
C CYS A 110 8.51 -23.80 15.89
N LEU A 111 8.24 -22.95 14.90
CA LEU A 111 9.23 -22.05 14.30
C LEU A 111 8.88 -20.61 14.67
N ARG A 112 9.84 -19.90 15.25
CA ARG A 112 9.76 -18.45 15.51
C ARG A 112 10.55 -17.73 14.44
N THR A 113 9.89 -17.33 13.36
CA THR A 113 10.58 -16.89 12.14
C THR A 113 11.44 -15.64 12.37
N HIS A 114 11.01 -14.74 13.26
CA HIS A 114 11.76 -13.55 13.65
C HIS A 114 13.09 -13.83 14.38
N GLN A 115 13.27 -15.04 14.92
CA GLN A 115 14.52 -15.46 15.55
C GLN A 115 15.47 -16.16 14.57
N LEU A 116 14.97 -16.54 13.39
CA LEU A 116 15.68 -17.35 12.41
C LEU A 116 16.09 -16.58 11.15
N ASN A 117 15.61 -15.35 10.96
CA ASN A 117 15.87 -14.55 9.76
C ASN A 117 17.10 -13.62 9.88
N ARG A 118 17.93 -13.79 10.92
CA ARG A 118 19.08 -12.91 11.18
C ARG A 118 20.06 -12.89 9.99
N ASN A 119 20.30 -14.04 9.38
CA ASN A 119 21.21 -14.15 8.24
C ASN A 119 20.62 -13.48 6.99
N ASP A 120 19.32 -13.67 6.73
CA ASP A 120 18.63 -13.02 5.62
C ASP A 120 18.67 -11.49 5.75
N ILE A 121 18.46 -10.98 6.97
CA ILE A 121 18.58 -9.55 7.29
C ILE A 121 20.01 -9.06 7.00
N TYR A 122 21.03 -9.80 7.44
CA TYR A 122 22.43 -9.44 7.18
C TYR A 122 22.71 -9.38 5.68
N HIS A 123 22.31 -10.41 4.92
CA HIS A 123 22.51 -10.45 3.47
C HIS A 123 21.78 -9.32 2.76
N PHE A 124 20.52 -9.07 3.12
CA PHE A 124 19.75 -7.96 2.58
C PHE A 124 20.44 -6.61 2.84
N ALA A 125 20.78 -6.33 4.10
CA ALA A 125 21.43 -5.09 4.49
C ALA A 125 22.79 -4.92 3.81
N ARG A 126 23.60 -5.99 3.76
CA ARG A 126 24.91 -5.99 3.09
C ARG A 126 24.79 -5.63 1.62
N ASN A 127 23.81 -6.20 0.92
CA ASN A 127 23.63 -6.02 -0.52
C ASN A 127 23.01 -4.66 -0.87
N ARG A 128 22.20 -4.07 0.02
CA ARG A 128 21.49 -2.81 -0.24
C ARG A 128 22.15 -1.58 0.36
N LEU A 129 23.03 -1.73 1.36
CA LEU A 129 23.79 -0.64 1.94
C LEU A 129 24.86 -0.18 0.94
N GLU A 130 24.81 1.09 0.58
CA GLU A 130 25.79 1.71 -0.31
C GLU A 130 27.19 1.67 0.29
N VAL A 131 28.18 1.55 -0.58
CA VAL A 131 29.59 1.36 -0.18
C VAL A 131 30.40 2.63 -0.34
N SER A 132 29.98 3.51 -1.24
CA SER A 132 30.63 4.79 -1.51
C SER A 132 30.71 5.61 -0.23
N GLY A 133 31.91 6.03 0.15
CA GLY A 133 32.10 6.89 1.33
C GLY A 133 32.10 6.16 2.69
N LEU A 134 32.09 4.82 2.72
CA LEU A 134 32.24 4.04 3.96
C LEU A 134 33.58 3.30 3.99
N SER A 135 34.27 3.36 5.13
CA SER A 135 35.37 2.43 5.40
C SER A 135 34.82 1.00 5.60
N TYR A 136 35.67 -0.01 5.40
CA TYR A 136 35.30 -1.41 5.67
C TYR A 136 34.82 -1.61 7.11
N ASN A 137 35.50 -0.97 8.07
CA ASN A 137 35.18 -1.08 9.50
C ASN A 137 33.84 -0.42 9.83
N ASP A 138 33.56 0.76 9.27
CA ASP A 138 32.28 1.44 9.49
C ASP A 138 31.13 0.66 8.87
N ARG A 139 31.30 0.15 7.64
CA ARG A 139 30.30 -0.69 7.00
C ARG A 139 30.00 -1.94 7.83
N SER A 140 31.03 -2.63 8.33
CA SER A 140 30.87 -3.82 9.17
C SER A 140 30.12 -3.49 10.47
N ARG A 141 30.47 -2.38 11.12
CA ARG A 141 29.82 -1.90 12.35
C ARG A 141 28.35 -1.56 12.11
N LEU A 142 28.04 -0.82 11.05
CA LEU A 142 26.66 -0.47 10.69
C LEU A 142 25.81 -1.71 10.39
N LEU A 143 26.35 -2.68 9.65
CA LEU A 143 25.64 -3.94 9.38
C LEU A 143 25.35 -4.72 10.66
N SER A 144 26.32 -4.80 11.57
CA SER A 144 26.12 -5.44 12.88
C SER A 144 25.03 -4.74 13.69
N THR A 145 25.04 -3.40 13.73
CA THR A 145 24.03 -2.60 14.42
C THR A 145 22.64 -2.78 13.81
N VAL A 146 22.52 -2.75 12.48
CA VAL A 146 21.25 -2.96 11.76
C VAL A 146 20.67 -4.33 12.08
N VAL A 147 21.46 -5.40 11.95
CA VAL A 147 21.02 -6.78 12.24
C VAL A 147 20.55 -6.93 13.68
N ARG A 148 21.29 -6.33 14.63
CA ARG A 148 20.96 -6.39 16.05
C ARG A 148 19.69 -5.61 16.37
N LYS A 149 19.55 -4.37 15.87
CA LYS A 149 18.39 -3.51 16.16
C LYS A 149 17.11 -3.96 15.46
N ALA A 150 17.23 -4.62 14.31
CA ALA A 150 16.08 -5.10 13.56
C ALA A 150 15.18 -6.06 14.34
N ASN A 151 15.73 -6.82 15.29
CA ASN A 151 15.01 -7.81 16.10
C ASN A 151 14.06 -8.72 15.27
N GLY A 152 14.51 -9.08 14.06
CA GLY A 152 13.76 -9.91 13.13
C GLY A 152 12.69 -9.19 12.29
N VAL A 153 12.55 -7.87 12.38
CA VAL A 153 11.57 -7.07 11.63
C VAL A 153 12.16 -6.58 10.32
N PHE A 154 11.77 -7.19 9.20
CA PHE A 154 12.36 -6.89 7.89
C PHE A 154 12.04 -5.47 7.40
N LEU A 155 10.82 -4.97 7.64
CA LEU A 155 10.45 -3.59 7.28
C LEU A 155 11.35 -2.55 7.97
N TRP A 156 11.72 -2.81 9.22
CA TRP A 156 12.67 -1.97 9.95
C TRP A 156 14.03 -1.89 9.24
N VAL A 157 14.52 -3.03 8.76
CA VAL A 157 15.80 -3.12 8.03
C VAL A 157 15.74 -2.32 6.73
N VAL A 158 14.65 -2.47 5.96
CA VAL A 158 14.44 -1.72 4.71
C VAL A 158 14.49 -0.21 4.98
N LEU A 159 13.78 0.26 6.00
CA LEU A 159 13.71 1.68 6.35
C LEU A 159 15.03 2.22 6.92
N ALA A 160 15.71 1.45 7.77
CA ALA A 160 17.00 1.79 8.34
C ALA A 160 18.08 1.90 7.24
N VAL A 161 18.15 0.92 6.33
CA VAL A 161 19.11 0.94 5.21
C VAL A 161 18.80 2.10 4.26
N LYS A 162 17.53 2.40 3.98
CA LYS A 162 17.13 3.57 3.17
C LYS A 162 17.59 4.88 3.82
N SER A 163 17.41 5.03 5.14
CA SER A 163 17.86 6.20 5.90
C SER A 163 19.38 6.35 5.93
N LEU A 164 20.12 5.24 6.06
CA LEU A 164 21.58 5.22 5.99
C LEU A 164 22.09 5.60 4.59
N ASN A 165 21.52 5.04 3.53
CA ASN A 165 21.89 5.39 2.15
C ASN A 165 21.65 6.87 1.85
N GLN A 166 20.56 7.45 2.38
CA GLN A 166 20.35 8.89 2.27
C GLN A 166 21.47 9.71 2.93
N ALA A 167 21.92 9.29 4.13
CA ALA A 167 23.02 9.94 4.84
C ALA A 167 24.36 9.80 4.11
N ILE A 168 24.61 8.63 3.50
CA ILE A 168 25.81 8.37 2.69
C ILE A 168 25.86 9.35 1.52
N ARG A 169 24.74 9.49 0.79
CA ARG A 169 24.64 10.40 -0.36
C ARG A 169 24.76 11.87 0.01
N SER A 170 24.34 12.25 1.22
CA SER A 170 24.48 13.63 1.72
C SER A 170 25.84 13.91 2.37
N GLY A 171 26.75 12.92 2.43
CA GLY A 171 28.07 13.07 3.06
C GLY A 171 28.05 13.10 4.60
N GLY A 172 26.92 12.72 5.23
CA GLY A 172 26.69 12.78 6.67
C GLY A 172 27.32 11.60 7.43
N ALA A 173 28.63 11.40 7.31
CA ALA A 173 29.32 10.25 7.90
C ALA A 173 29.19 10.14 9.45
N ASN A 174 28.99 11.29 10.12
CA ASN A 174 28.81 11.36 11.57
C ASN A 174 27.37 11.06 12.02
N GLU A 175 26.41 11.00 11.09
CA GLU A 175 24.98 10.86 11.42
C GLU A 175 24.51 9.40 11.46
N PHE A 176 25.31 8.42 11.02
CA PHE A 176 24.84 7.05 10.84
C PHE A 176 24.37 6.38 12.14
N GLU A 177 25.17 6.48 13.20
CA GLU A 177 24.85 5.90 14.50
C GLU A 177 23.67 6.64 15.15
N GLU A 178 23.60 7.96 14.97
CA GLU A 178 22.47 8.77 15.45
C GLU A 178 21.16 8.40 14.75
N ARG A 179 21.15 8.29 13.42
CA ARG A 179 19.98 7.84 12.65
C ARG A 179 19.52 6.46 13.07
N LEU A 180 20.47 5.54 13.26
CA LEU A 180 20.16 4.21 13.77
C LEU A 180 19.60 4.27 15.18
N ALA A 181 20.16 5.11 16.06
CA ALA A 181 19.69 5.30 17.44
C ALA A 181 18.25 5.85 17.48
N GLN A 182 17.96 6.88 16.69
CA GLN A 182 16.66 7.53 16.59
C GLN A 182 15.59 6.66 15.92
N THR A 183 15.97 5.68 15.09
CA THR A 183 15.01 4.77 14.47
C THR A 183 14.35 3.87 15.53
N PRO A 184 13.01 3.98 15.75
CA PRO A 184 12.31 3.21 16.76
C PRO A 184 12.39 1.71 16.49
N SER A 185 12.57 0.89 17.53
CA SER A 185 12.69 -0.57 17.39
C SER A 185 11.35 -1.31 17.37
N ASP A 186 10.29 -0.70 17.89
CA ASP A 186 8.92 -1.22 17.77
C ASP A 186 8.31 -0.76 16.44
N LEU A 187 7.54 -1.65 15.80
CA LEU A 187 6.96 -1.39 14.49
C LEU A 187 5.84 -0.34 14.52
N HIS A 188 5.06 -0.29 15.61
CA HIS A 188 4.05 0.74 15.78
C HIS A 188 4.72 2.11 15.93
N ASP A 189 5.71 2.20 16.82
CA ASP A 189 6.46 3.43 17.05
C ASP A 189 7.19 3.89 15.78
N LEU A 190 7.68 2.95 14.97
CA LEU A 190 8.29 3.24 13.67
C LEU A 190 7.30 3.87 12.69
N LEU A 191 6.06 3.35 12.61
CA LEU A 191 5.03 3.90 11.72
C LEU A 191 4.52 5.26 12.23
N VAL A 192 4.42 5.44 13.55
CA VAL A 192 4.13 6.73 14.18
C VAL A 192 5.24 7.74 13.90
N ASP A 193 6.52 7.33 14.01
CA ASP A 193 7.68 8.16 13.67
C ASP A 193 7.66 8.56 12.19
N MET A 194 7.44 7.60 11.27
CA MET A 194 7.29 7.90 9.84
C MET A 194 6.20 8.94 9.58
N TRP A 195 5.06 8.82 10.26
CA TRP A 195 4.00 9.80 10.14
C TRP A 195 4.36 11.16 10.76
N ASN A 196 5.01 11.20 11.92
CA ASN A 196 5.30 12.44 12.63
C ASN A 196 6.55 13.15 12.13
N ARG A 197 7.42 12.48 11.36
CA ARG A 197 8.63 13.07 10.80
C ARG A 197 8.32 14.42 10.16
N PRO A 198 8.91 15.51 10.66
CA PRO A 198 8.68 16.82 10.10
C PRO A 198 9.25 16.83 8.67
N GLY A 199 8.37 16.99 7.68
CA GLY A 199 8.76 17.65 6.45
C GLY A 199 8.77 19.15 6.71
N ASP A 200 9.55 19.92 5.94
CA ASP A 200 9.60 21.39 6.02
C ASP A 200 8.19 22.04 5.93
N ASP A 201 7.21 21.27 5.45
CA ASP A 201 5.82 21.65 5.21
C ASP A 201 4.84 21.28 6.35
N ALA A 202 5.33 20.88 7.54
CA ALA A 202 4.50 20.43 8.68
C ALA A 202 3.45 21.45 9.20
N LYS A 203 3.39 22.65 8.61
CA LYS A 203 2.47 23.73 8.96
C LYS A 203 1.26 23.89 8.02
N LEU A 204 1.18 23.17 6.89
CA LEU A 204 0.04 23.30 5.98
C LEU A 204 -1.09 22.30 6.31
N SER A 205 -2.24 22.83 6.70
CA SER A 205 -3.47 22.04 6.94
C SER A 205 -3.93 21.22 5.73
N THR A 206 -3.61 21.68 4.51
CA THR A 206 -3.94 20.99 3.25
C THR A 206 -3.25 19.63 3.12
N TYR A 207 -2.12 19.39 3.78
CA TYR A 207 -1.39 18.13 3.67
C TYR A 207 -2.13 17.00 4.40
N GLY A 208 -2.75 17.31 5.53
CA GLY A 208 -3.58 16.35 6.27
C GLY A 208 -4.78 15.90 5.45
N ILE A 209 -5.47 16.86 4.82
CA ILE A 209 -6.62 16.60 3.94
C ILE A 209 -6.21 15.72 2.75
N ASP A 210 -5.11 16.06 2.07
CA ASP A 210 -4.64 15.29 0.92
C ASP A 210 -4.24 13.86 1.32
N ALA A 211 -3.50 13.71 2.42
CA ALA A 211 -3.11 12.40 2.93
C ALA A 211 -4.34 11.55 3.28
N SER A 212 -5.31 12.15 3.95
CA SER A 212 -6.59 11.52 4.28
C SER A 212 -7.33 11.05 3.04
N ARG A 213 -7.43 11.89 2.01
CA ARG A 213 -7.99 11.50 0.70
C ARG A 213 -7.24 10.33 0.10
N PHE A 214 -5.91 10.33 0.09
CA PHE A 214 -5.12 9.22 -0.44
C PHE A 214 -5.35 7.91 0.32
N PHE A 215 -5.34 7.94 1.65
CA PHE A 215 -5.62 6.75 2.45
C PHE A 215 -7.04 6.24 2.21
N ASN A 216 -8.03 7.14 2.15
CA ASN A 216 -9.42 6.77 1.88
C ASN A 216 -9.57 6.11 0.50
N LEU A 217 -8.98 6.70 -0.54
CA LEU A 217 -8.99 6.14 -1.88
C LEU A 217 -8.29 4.78 -1.93
N ALA A 218 -7.09 4.64 -1.32
CA ALA A 218 -6.34 3.40 -1.32
C ALA A 218 -7.06 2.27 -0.57
N LEU A 219 -7.63 2.55 0.61
CA LEU A 219 -8.41 1.58 1.38
C LEU A 219 -9.66 1.13 0.61
N THR A 220 -10.34 2.07 -0.02
CA THR A 220 -11.56 1.82 -0.80
C THR A 220 -11.25 1.00 -2.04
N ALA A 221 -10.15 1.32 -2.73
CA ALA A 221 -9.67 0.57 -3.89
C ALA A 221 -9.35 -0.89 -3.53
N ILE A 222 -8.67 -1.13 -2.41
CA ILE A 222 -8.38 -2.48 -1.90
C ILE A 222 -9.68 -3.26 -1.65
N ASP A 223 -10.70 -2.62 -1.08
CA ASP A 223 -11.98 -3.26 -0.78
C ASP A 223 -12.79 -3.59 -2.05
N ILE A 224 -12.77 -2.70 -3.05
CA ILE A 224 -13.39 -2.96 -4.36
C ILE A 224 -12.67 -4.08 -5.08
N ASP A 225 -11.33 -4.02 -5.17
CA ASP A 225 -10.52 -5.06 -5.82
C ASP A 225 -10.83 -6.42 -5.20
N LYS A 226 -10.76 -6.56 -3.86
CA LYS A 226 -11.08 -7.83 -3.16
C LYS A 226 -12.45 -8.39 -3.55
N GLU A 227 -13.43 -7.52 -3.75
CA GLU A 227 -14.77 -7.94 -4.14
C GLU A 227 -14.82 -8.37 -5.61
N LEU A 228 -14.20 -7.61 -6.51
CA LEU A 228 -14.05 -7.98 -7.92
C LEU A 228 -13.34 -9.34 -8.08
N TRP A 229 -12.29 -9.57 -7.29
CA TRP A 229 -11.54 -10.83 -7.22
C TRP A 229 -12.39 -12.03 -6.79
N ARG A 230 -13.37 -11.85 -5.90
CA ARG A 230 -14.25 -12.96 -5.49
C ARG A 230 -15.17 -13.44 -6.61
N HIS A 231 -15.42 -12.58 -7.60
CA HIS A 231 -16.32 -12.86 -8.72
C HIS A 231 -15.59 -13.27 -10.02
N ARG A 232 -14.24 -13.25 -10.09
CA ARG A 232 -13.48 -13.64 -11.31
C ARG A 232 -12.04 -14.13 -11.08
N GLY A 233 -11.50 -14.82 -12.10
CA GLY A 233 -10.10 -15.28 -12.19
C GLY A 233 -9.25 -14.71 -13.35
N THR A 234 -9.67 -13.63 -14.03
CA THR A 234 -8.89 -13.00 -15.13
C THR A 234 -8.54 -11.55 -14.83
N TYR A 235 -7.23 -11.24 -14.86
CA TYR A 235 -6.67 -9.90 -14.82
C TYR A 235 -6.66 -9.29 -16.23
N LEU A 236 -7.15 -8.05 -16.40
CA LEU A 236 -6.77 -7.23 -17.54
C LEU A 236 -6.17 -5.89 -17.06
N PRO A 237 -5.39 -5.18 -17.90
CA PRO A 237 -4.88 -3.85 -17.56
C PRO A 237 -6.05 -2.90 -17.23
N LEU A 238 -5.92 -2.04 -16.21
CA LEU A 238 -6.95 -1.12 -15.66
C LEU A 238 -8.02 -1.74 -14.74
N HIS A 239 -7.94 -3.03 -14.41
CA HIS A 239 -8.86 -3.66 -13.44
C HIS A 239 -8.61 -3.30 -11.98
N SER A 240 -7.41 -2.80 -11.70
CA SER A 240 -7.02 -2.46 -10.35
C SER A 240 -7.52 -1.07 -10.03
N MET A 241 -8.43 -0.96 -9.07
CA MET A 241 -8.84 0.33 -8.52
C MET A 241 -7.68 1.03 -7.81
N ARG A 242 -6.59 0.30 -7.54
CA ARG A 242 -5.34 0.81 -6.99
C ARG A 242 -4.43 1.41 -8.06
N SER A 243 -4.80 1.35 -9.34
CA SER A 243 -4.06 1.99 -10.42
C SER A 243 -3.81 3.47 -10.12
N LEU A 244 -2.56 3.94 -10.31
CA LEU A 244 -2.21 5.36 -10.13
C LEU A 244 -3.02 6.26 -11.06
N LEU A 245 -3.36 5.78 -12.26
CA LEU A 245 -4.20 6.51 -13.20
C LEU A 245 -5.62 6.70 -12.64
N VAL A 246 -6.23 5.63 -12.12
CA VAL A 246 -7.57 5.69 -11.48
C VAL A 246 -7.54 6.60 -10.25
N MET A 247 -6.52 6.49 -9.40
CA MET A 247 -6.38 7.33 -8.21
C MET A 247 -6.13 8.80 -8.55
N THR A 248 -5.40 9.08 -9.63
CA THR A 248 -5.17 10.45 -10.12
C THR A 248 -6.47 11.12 -10.50
N ILE A 249 -7.32 10.43 -11.27
CA ILE A 249 -8.64 10.97 -11.63
C ILE A 249 -9.56 11.03 -10.41
N ALA A 250 -9.48 10.07 -9.49
CA ALA A 250 -10.31 10.04 -8.29
C ALA A 250 -9.97 11.13 -7.26
N GLN A 251 -8.72 11.61 -7.23
CA GLN A 251 -8.29 12.70 -6.35
C GLN A 251 -8.81 14.08 -6.78
N GLU A 252 -9.15 14.27 -8.06
CA GLU A 252 -9.61 15.55 -8.56
C GLU A 252 -11.11 15.75 -8.29
N ASP A 253 -11.46 16.85 -7.59
CA ASP A 253 -12.85 17.19 -7.24
C ASP A 253 -13.69 17.57 -8.50
N ASN A 254 -13.07 18.13 -9.56
CA ASN A 254 -13.50 18.11 -10.99
C ASN A 254 -12.51 18.94 -11.86
N PRO A 255 -12.12 18.48 -13.08
CA PRO A 255 -12.89 18.81 -14.29
C PRO A 255 -12.86 17.72 -15.39
N PHE A 256 -12.48 16.48 -15.10
CA PHE A 256 -12.41 15.45 -16.14
C PHE A 256 -13.77 15.21 -16.82
N THR A 257 -14.85 15.24 -16.02
CA THR A 257 -16.21 15.10 -16.55
C THR A 257 -16.68 16.31 -17.34
N SER A 258 -16.23 17.53 -17.00
CA SER A 258 -16.56 18.74 -17.78
C SER A 258 -15.77 18.82 -19.07
N ILE A 259 -14.47 18.48 -19.06
CA ILE A 259 -13.63 18.43 -20.27
C ILE A 259 -14.22 17.47 -21.32
N LEU A 260 -14.71 16.30 -20.89
CA LEU A 260 -15.32 15.32 -21.78
C LEU A 260 -16.74 15.68 -22.20
N ARG A 261 -17.52 16.30 -21.30
CA ARG A 261 -18.85 16.86 -21.64
C ARG A 261 -18.75 17.99 -22.66
N GLU A 262 -17.67 18.76 -22.62
CA GLU A 262 -17.36 19.82 -23.58
C GLU A 262 -16.72 19.28 -24.88
N GLY A 263 -16.59 17.95 -25.02
CA GLY A 263 -16.05 17.31 -26.22
C GLY A 263 -14.56 17.56 -26.46
N ARG A 264 -13.82 18.05 -25.44
CA ARG A 264 -12.37 18.26 -25.55
C ARG A 264 -11.66 16.91 -25.42
N GLU A 265 -10.76 16.64 -26.35
CA GLU A 265 -9.84 15.51 -26.26
C GLU A 265 -8.84 15.73 -25.13
N ILE A 266 -8.60 14.68 -24.34
CA ILE A 266 -7.60 14.69 -23.29
C ILE A 266 -6.35 14.02 -23.84
N HIS A 267 -5.29 14.82 -23.95
CA HIS A 267 -4.01 14.34 -24.43
C HIS A 267 -3.34 13.43 -23.40
N ALA A 268 -2.65 12.41 -23.88
CA ALA A 268 -1.98 11.45 -23.01
C ALA A 268 -0.89 12.13 -22.17
N GLU A 269 -0.19 13.11 -22.75
CA GLU A 269 0.87 13.91 -22.13
C GLU A 269 0.33 14.68 -20.91
N GLU A 270 -0.89 15.21 -21.01
CA GLU A 270 -1.54 15.91 -19.90
C GLU A 270 -1.84 14.94 -18.74
N LEU A 271 -2.34 13.75 -19.07
CA LEU A 271 -2.61 12.69 -18.09
C LEU A 271 -1.35 12.20 -17.40
N GLN A 272 -0.25 12.04 -18.14
CA GLN A 272 1.03 11.68 -17.55
C GLN A 272 1.53 12.75 -16.59
N ALA A 273 1.44 14.03 -16.98
CA ALA A 273 1.83 15.13 -16.12
C ALA A 273 0.99 15.16 -14.84
N ARG A 274 -0.31 14.83 -14.92
CA ARG A 274 -1.19 14.68 -13.74
C ARG A 274 -0.76 13.51 -12.86
N CYS A 275 -0.53 12.33 -13.43
CA CYS A 275 -0.11 11.15 -12.68
C CYS A 275 1.24 11.39 -11.97
N ALA A 276 2.18 12.05 -12.63
CA ALA A 276 3.46 12.44 -12.03
C ALA A 276 3.26 13.38 -10.82
N ARG A 277 2.42 14.42 -10.98
CA ARG A 277 2.08 15.33 -9.87
C ARG A 277 1.43 14.61 -8.69
N VAL A 278 0.48 13.72 -8.96
CA VAL A 278 -0.20 12.93 -7.92
C VAL A 278 0.76 11.99 -7.23
N LYS A 279 1.67 11.34 -7.96
CA LYS A 279 2.71 10.49 -7.40
C LYS A 279 3.64 11.25 -6.45
N ASP A 280 4.10 12.43 -6.86
CA ASP A 280 4.96 13.27 -6.03
C ASP A 280 4.21 13.81 -4.80
N ARG A 281 2.96 14.24 -4.99
CA ARG A 281 2.08 14.67 -3.89
C ARG A 281 1.85 13.54 -2.90
N LEU A 282 1.54 12.34 -3.36
CA LEU A 282 1.33 11.14 -2.53
C LEU A 282 2.57 10.84 -1.69
N ARG A 283 3.75 10.82 -2.31
CA ARG A 283 5.02 10.57 -1.61
C ARG A 283 5.28 11.58 -0.49
N LEU A 284 4.94 12.84 -0.75
CA LEU A 284 5.09 13.94 0.20
C LEU A 284 4.11 13.81 1.38
N VAL A 285 2.82 13.65 1.11
CA VAL A 285 1.77 13.74 2.15
C VAL A 285 1.56 12.43 2.90
N CYS A 286 1.76 11.28 2.24
CA CYS A 286 1.60 9.97 2.87
C CYS A 286 2.86 9.48 3.60
N ARG A 287 3.97 10.23 3.51
CA ARG A 287 5.22 10.01 4.27
C ARG A 287 5.75 8.58 4.20
N GLY A 288 5.61 7.95 3.04
CA GLY A 288 6.06 6.57 2.80
C GLY A 288 5.18 5.48 3.42
N LEU A 289 3.99 5.80 3.95
CA LEU A 289 2.99 4.79 4.31
C LEU A 289 2.27 4.21 3.08
N LEU A 290 2.16 5.02 2.03
CA LEU A 290 1.79 4.59 0.68
C LEU A 290 2.98 4.75 -0.26
N GLU A 291 3.14 3.79 -1.18
CA GLU A 291 4.14 3.78 -2.24
C GLU A 291 3.49 3.49 -3.59
N VAL A 292 4.17 3.88 -4.67
CA VAL A 292 3.75 3.60 -6.05
C VAL A 292 4.68 2.53 -6.61
N THR A 293 4.12 1.39 -6.96
CA THR A 293 4.84 0.20 -7.46
C THR A 293 4.44 -0.07 -8.91
N THR A 294 5.42 -0.31 -9.78
CA THR A 294 5.20 -0.77 -11.16
C THR A 294 5.04 -2.29 -11.16
N LEU A 295 3.96 -2.81 -11.75
CA LEU A 295 3.70 -4.26 -11.85
C LEU A 295 4.65 -5.00 -12.83
N ASP A 296 5.54 -4.30 -13.53
CA ASP A 296 6.46 -4.86 -14.53
C ASP A 296 7.35 -6.00 -13.98
N ASP A 297 7.67 -6.01 -12.68
CA ASP A 297 8.53 -7.05 -12.09
C ASP A 297 7.83 -8.42 -11.91
N ALA A 298 6.49 -8.51 -12.08
CA ALA A 298 5.72 -9.71 -11.75
C ALA A 298 5.02 -10.40 -12.94
N LEU A 299 4.90 -9.74 -14.09
CA LEU A 299 4.05 -10.20 -15.21
C LEU A 299 4.79 -10.21 -16.55
N ASP A 300 5.98 -10.79 -16.59
CA ASP A 300 6.80 -10.97 -17.81
C ASP A 300 6.16 -11.92 -18.86
N ASN A 301 4.93 -12.40 -18.66
CA ASN A 301 4.29 -13.43 -19.51
C ASN A 301 2.85 -13.13 -19.97
N ALA A 302 2.28 -11.97 -19.64
CA ALA A 302 0.95 -11.61 -20.13
C ALA A 302 1.06 -10.57 -21.24
N HIS A 303 1.23 -11.03 -22.49
CA HIS A 303 1.07 -10.19 -23.68
C HIS A 303 -0.40 -9.77 -23.83
N HIS A 304 -0.86 -8.85 -22.98
CA HIS A 304 -2.09 -8.14 -23.25
C HIS A 304 -1.83 -7.19 -24.43
N SER A 305 -2.55 -7.38 -25.53
CA SER A 305 -2.54 -6.46 -26.67
C SER A 305 -3.17 -5.14 -26.22
N TRP A 306 -2.34 -4.23 -25.70
CA TRP A 306 -2.73 -2.85 -25.46
C TRP A 306 -2.67 -2.09 -26.78
N VAL A 307 -3.82 -1.71 -27.31
CA VAL A 307 -3.93 -0.92 -28.55
C VAL A 307 -4.09 0.59 -28.25
N GLY A 308 -3.64 1.02 -27.08
CA GLY A 308 -3.70 2.42 -26.62
C GLY A 308 -2.33 3.11 -26.56
N ASN A 309 -2.28 4.31 -25.96
CA ASN A 309 -1.01 5.00 -25.72
C ASN A 309 -0.16 4.24 -24.68
N ARG A 310 1.07 3.84 -25.03
CA ARG A 310 1.97 3.06 -24.15
C ARG A 310 2.29 3.76 -22.83
N ALA A 311 2.37 5.08 -22.87
CA ALA A 311 2.66 5.88 -21.70
C ALA A 311 1.50 5.87 -20.69
N LEU A 312 0.26 5.69 -21.14
CA LEU A 312 -0.89 5.44 -20.25
C LEU A 312 -0.93 4.00 -19.73
N TYR A 313 -0.43 3.04 -20.51
CA TYR A 313 -0.28 1.65 -20.06
C TYR A 313 0.66 1.58 -18.84
N ASP A 314 1.79 2.28 -18.87
CA ASP A 314 2.74 2.27 -17.76
C ASP A 314 2.09 2.76 -16.45
N TYR A 315 1.30 3.86 -16.51
CA TYR A 315 0.58 4.37 -15.35
C TYR A 315 -0.62 3.50 -14.95
N ALA A 316 -1.29 2.85 -15.91
CA ALA A 316 -2.33 1.87 -15.65
C ALA A 316 -1.80 0.66 -14.87
N MET A 317 -0.58 0.22 -15.20
CA MET A 317 0.15 -0.88 -14.59
C MET A 317 0.94 -0.47 -13.34
N THR A 318 0.93 0.81 -12.98
CA THR A 318 1.42 1.26 -11.67
C THR A 318 0.29 1.25 -10.66
N GLU A 319 0.55 0.68 -9.50
CA GLU A 319 -0.41 0.61 -8.40
C GLU A 319 0.08 1.42 -7.21
N VAL A 320 -0.87 2.00 -6.48
CA VAL A 320 -0.67 2.61 -5.19
C VAL A 320 -0.95 1.58 -4.11
N GLU A 321 0.07 1.26 -3.32
CA GLU A 321 -0.02 0.25 -2.28
C GLU A 321 0.48 0.78 -0.94
N PHE A 322 0.08 0.13 0.15
CA PHE A 322 0.75 0.33 1.43
C PHE A 322 2.15 -0.26 1.36
N ILE A 323 3.15 0.49 1.86
CA ILE A 323 4.56 0.05 1.90
C ILE A 323 4.73 -1.35 2.49
N HIS A 324 3.85 -1.72 3.42
CA HIS A 324 3.77 -3.05 3.99
C HIS A 324 2.38 -3.29 4.57
N ARG A 325 1.99 -4.57 4.72
CA ARG A 325 0.75 -4.95 5.39
C ARG A 325 0.60 -4.33 6.78
N CYS A 326 1.70 -4.13 7.50
CA CYS A 326 1.67 -3.49 8.82
C CYS A 326 1.28 -2.00 8.77
N ALA A 327 1.59 -1.29 7.68
CA ALA A 327 1.10 0.08 7.49
C ALA A 327 -0.42 0.08 7.23
N PHE A 328 -0.93 -0.89 6.45
CA PHE A 328 -2.36 -1.10 6.28
C PHE A 328 -3.06 -1.39 7.63
N ASP A 329 -2.54 -2.36 8.39
CA ASP A 329 -3.06 -2.71 9.72
C ASP A 329 -2.98 -1.50 10.68
N PHE A 330 -1.90 -0.71 10.62
CA PHE A 330 -1.76 0.51 11.42
C PHE A 330 -2.89 1.51 11.14
N ILE A 331 -3.15 1.81 9.87
CA ILE A 331 -4.23 2.74 9.48
C ILE A 331 -5.62 2.18 9.83
N THR A 332 -5.82 0.86 9.71
CA THR A 332 -7.15 0.25 9.85
C THR A 332 -7.50 -0.21 11.26
N ASP A 333 -6.52 -0.58 12.09
CA ASP A 333 -6.76 -1.24 13.39
C ASP A 333 -6.34 -0.38 14.59
N THR A 334 -5.46 0.61 14.43
CA THR A 334 -5.03 1.45 15.55
C THR A 334 -5.88 2.71 15.69
N HIS A 335 -6.08 3.18 16.93
CA HIS A 335 -6.76 4.46 17.19
C HIS A 335 -6.07 5.62 16.46
N PHE A 336 -4.73 5.71 16.58
CA PHE A 336 -3.95 6.74 15.92
C PHE A 336 -4.11 6.70 14.40
N GLY A 337 -3.94 5.52 13.79
CA GLY A 337 -4.04 5.35 12.34
C GLY A 337 -5.43 5.61 11.80
N ARG A 338 -6.50 5.31 12.55
CA ARG A 338 -7.89 5.60 12.15
C ARG A 338 -8.24 7.08 12.13
N CYS A 339 -7.50 7.92 12.86
CA CYS A 339 -7.70 9.37 12.82
C CYS A 339 -7.12 10.01 11.55
N LEU A 340 -6.13 9.39 10.91
CA LEU A 340 -5.45 9.95 9.73
C LEU A 340 -6.34 10.07 8.49
N PRO A 341 -7.27 9.13 8.20
CA PRO A 341 -8.19 9.25 7.07
C PRO A 341 -9.46 10.06 7.38
N VAL A 342 -9.50 10.80 8.49
CA VAL A 342 -10.69 11.57 8.94
C VAL A 342 -10.41 13.07 9.05
N THR A 343 -9.14 13.47 9.09
CA THR A 343 -8.70 14.87 8.92
C THR A 343 -8.93 15.35 7.50
#